data_AF-A0A3S6QWN3-F1
#
_entry.id   AF-A0A3S6QWN3-F1
#
_cell.length_a   1.000
_cell.length_b   1.000
_cell.length_c   1.000
_cell.angle_alpha   90.00
_cell.angle_beta   90.00
_cell.angle_gamma   90.00
#
_symmetry.space_group_name_H-M   'P 1'
#
loop_
_entity.id
_entity.type
_entity.pdbx_description
1 polymer ?
#
loop_
_entity_poly.entity_id
_entity_poly.type
_entity_poly.pdbx_seq_one_letter_code
_entity_poly.pdbx_strand_id
1 'polypeptide(L)' 'MIVISQAEDFKCFTEKLEQWFADVEKDQEMISHSTFAETGDLALLKVVQQLDKQVLADPKLLQQLFATYEHNH' A
#
# COMPACT_ATOMS: atom_id res chain seq x y z
N MET A 1 -10.63 24.48 -15.79
CA MET A 1 -10.90 23.05 -15.98
C MET A 1 -9.71 22.22 -15.48
N ILE A 2 -9.26 22.43 -14.23
CA ILE A 2 -7.95 21.94 -13.73
C ILE A 2 -8.11 21.06 -12.47
N VAL A 3 -9.21 21.18 -11.72
CA VAL A 3 -9.40 20.49 -10.43
C VAL A 3 -9.81 19.02 -10.58
N ILE A 4 -10.34 18.62 -11.75
CA ILE A 4 -10.88 17.27 -11.95
C ILE A 4 -9.73 16.27 -12.18
N SER A 5 -8.72 16.63 -12.97
CA SER A 5 -7.56 15.75 -13.25
C SER A 5 -6.83 15.34 -11.98
N GLN A 6 -6.54 16.31 -11.09
CA GLN A 6 -5.76 16.02 -9.90
C GLN A 6 -6.49 15.08 -8.92
N ALA A 7 -7.83 15.14 -8.89
CA ALA A 7 -8.65 14.23 -8.09
C ALA A 7 -8.70 12.82 -8.69
N GLU A 8 -8.73 12.70 -10.03
CA GLU A 8 -8.66 11.40 -10.73
C GLU A 8 -7.28 10.77 -10.59
N ASP A 9 -6.21 11.56 -10.69
CA ASP A 9 -4.82 11.12 -10.52
C ASP A 9 -4.55 10.66 -9.09
N PHE A 10 -5.04 11.41 -8.08
CA PHE A 10 -4.96 11.01 -6.68
C PHE A 10 -5.71 9.71 -6.41
N LYS A 11 -6.91 9.56 -6.98
CA LYS A 11 -7.71 8.34 -6.85
C LYS A 11 -6.99 7.13 -7.49
N CYS A 12 -6.44 7.30 -8.69
CA CYS A 12 -5.66 6.26 -9.38
C CYS A 12 -4.42 5.87 -8.56
N PHE A 13 -3.75 6.84 -7.95
CA PHE A 13 -2.64 6.59 -7.03
C PHE A 13 -3.06 5.76 -5.82
N THR A 14 -4.16 6.12 -5.14
CA THR A 14 -4.64 5.36 -3.98
C THR A 14 -5.06 3.94 -4.36
N GLU A 15 -5.72 3.74 -5.51
CA GLU A 15 -6.10 2.41 -5.99
C GLU A 15 -4.87 1.54 -6.29
N LYS A 16 -3.81 2.11 -6.89
CA LYS A 16 -2.54 1.39 -7.11
C LYS A 16 -1.86 1.03 -5.80
N LEU A 17 -1.90 1.94 -4.81
CA LEU A 17 -1.29 1.71 -3.50
C LEU A 17 -2.01 0.59 -2.73
N GLU A 18 -3.34 0.59 -2.74
CA GLU A 18 -4.16 -0.49 -2.18
C GLU A 18 -3.87 -1.83 -2.86
N GLN A 19 -3.76 -1.84 -4.19
CA GLN A 19 -3.41 -3.06 -4.93
C GLN A 19 -2.03 -3.59 -4.55
N TRP A 20 -1.03 -2.70 -4.37
CA TRP A 20 0.30 -3.10 -3.93
C TRP A 20 0.30 -3.72 -2.53
N PHE A 21 -0.45 -3.14 -1.57
CA PHE A 21 -0.58 -3.77 -0.26
C PHE A 21 -1.24 -5.13 -0.33
N ALA A 22 -2.29 -5.29 -1.14
CA ALA A 22 -2.97 -6.56 -1.35
C ALA A 22 -2.05 -7.62 -1.99
N ASP A 23 -1.23 -7.22 -2.97
CA ASP A 23 -0.28 -8.13 -3.62
C ASP A 23 0.82 -8.59 -2.63
N VAL A 24 1.38 -7.65 -1.84
CA VAL A 24 2.37 -7.98 -0.81
C VAL A 24 1.78 -8.86 0.29
N GLU A 25 0.54 -8.60 0.72
CA GLU A 25 -0.15 -9.43 1.71
C GLU A 25 -0.34 -10.86 1.19
N LYS A 26 -0.78 -11.00 -0.07
CA LYS A 26 -0.97 -12.31 -0.71
C LYS A 26 0.34 -13.08 -0.87
N ASP A 27 1.41 -12.42 -1.29
CA ASP A 27 2.73 -13.04 -1.40
C ASP A 27 3.23 -13.50 -0.03
N GLN A 28 3.07 -12.66 1.00
CA GLN A 28 3.46 -13.01 2.36
C GLN A 28 2.59 -14.12 2.96
N GLU A 29 1.30 -14.17 2.63
CA GLU A 29 0.40 -15.26 3.03
C GLU A 29 0.84 -16.59 2.39
N MET A 30 1.25 -16.59 1.12
CA MET A 30 1.80 -17.77 0.46
C MET A 30 3.09 -18.26 1.13
N ILE A 31 3.99 -17.36 1.51
CA ILE A 31 5.22 -17.69 2.24
C ILE A 31 4.88 -18.25 3.62
N SER A 32 3.97 -17.59 4.34
CA SER A 32 3.54 -17.95 5.69
C SER A 32 2.83 -19.31 5.78
N HIS A 33 2.17 -19.73 4.71
CA HIS A 33 1.54 -21.06 4.60
C HIS A 33 2.47 -22.13 4.00
N SER A 34 3.70 -21.77 3.64
CA SER A 34 4.68 -22.74 3.17
C SER A 34 5.18 -23.62 4.32
N THR A 35 5.60 -24.84 4.00
CA THR A 35 6.22 -25.77 4.97
C THR A 35 7.58 -25.27 5.50
N PHE A 36 8.09 -24.17 4.95
CA PHE A 36 9.35 -23.53 5.33
C PHE A 36 9.16 -22.19 6.02
N ALA A 37 7.92 -21.80 6.32
CA ALA A 37 7.62 -20.53 6.97
C ALA A 37 8.32 -20.44 8.33
N GLU A 38 9.13 -19.40 8.50
CA GLU A 38 9.74 -19.09 9.78
C GLU A 38 8.78 -18.23 10.62
N THR A 39 8.99 -18.19 11.94
CA THR A 39 8.18 -17.33 12.82
C THR A 39 8.25 -15.84 12.41
N GLY A 40 9.33 -15.42 11.76
CA GLY A 40 9.47 -14.09 11.17
C GLY A 40 8.45 -13.82 10.06
N ASP A 41 8.12 -14.81 9.24
CA ASP A 41 7.22 -14.63 8.10
C ASP A 41 5.77 -14.34 8.56
N LEU A 42 5.32 -15.02 9.62
CA LEU A 42 4.01 -14.78 10.24
C LEU A 42 3.93 -13.39 10.89
N ALA A 43 5.04 -12.90 11.47
CA ALA A 43 5.11 -11.57 12.05
C ALA A 43 5.08 -10.48 10.97
N LEU A 44 5.75 -10.70 9.84
CA LEU A 44 5.78 -9.76 8.71
C LEU A 44 4.40 -9.56 8.09
N LEU A 45 3.57 -10.61 7.99
CA LEU A 45 2.19 -10.48 7.53
C LEU A 45 1.39 -9.48 8.38
N LYS A 46 1.56 -9.53 9.71
CA LYS A 46 0.91 -8.59 10.63
C LYS A 46 1.44 -7.17 10.48
N VAL A 47 2.72 -7.01 10.20
CA VAL A 47 3.32 -5.69 9.92
C VAL A 47 2.73 -5.10 8.64
N VAL A 48 2.63 -5.87 7.56
CA VAL A 48 2.04 -5.42 6.28
C VAL A 48 0.58 -4.99 6.47
N GLN A 49 -0.24 -5.82 7.12
CA GLN A 49 -1.64 -5.49 7.42
C GLN A 49 -1.81 -4.22 8.26
N GLN A 50 -0.85 -3.95 9.16
CA GLN A 50 -0.88 -2.75 9.98
C GLN A 50 -0.41 -1.51 9.20
N LEU A 51 0.60 -1.67 8.35
CA LEU A 51 1.09 -0.59 7.48
C LEU A 51 0.01 -0.14 6.50
N ASP A 52 -0.66 -1.06 5.82
CA ASP A 52 -1.77 -0.77 4.91
C ASP A 52 -2.83 0.12 5.59
N LYS A 53 -3.34 -0.33 6.76
CA LYS A 53 -4.32 0.42 7.55
C LYS A 53 -3.83 1.80 7.97
N GLN A 54 -2.57 1.92 8.42
CA GLN A 54 -2.04 3.20 8.89
C GLN A 54 -1.82 4.17 7.73
N VAL A 55 -1.32 3.68 6.60
CA VAL A 55 -1.07 4.50 5.42
C VAL A 55 -2.39 5.01 4.83
N LEU A 56 -3.39 4.13 4.66
CA LEU A 56 -4.68 4.53 4.10
C LEU A 56 -5.51 5.40 5.06
N ALA A 57 -5.29 5.27 6.37
CA ALA A 57 -5.98 6.08 7.39
C ALA A 57 -5.32 7.43 7.68
N ASP A 58 -4.15 7.74 7.11
CA ASP A 58 -3.47 9.03 7.28
C ASP A 58 -3.52 9.87 5.99
N PRO A 59 -4.49 10.80 5.88
CA PRO A 59 -4.62 11.67 4.72
C PRO A 59 -3.40 12.55 4.47
N LYS A 60 -2.64 12.93 5.51
CA LYS A 60 -1.46 13.77 5.34
C LYS A 60 -0.33 12.96 4.71
N LEU A 61 -0.15 11.73 5.17
CA LEU A 61 0.82 10.81 4.58
C LEU A 61 0.47 10.51 3.12
N LEU A 62 -0.80 10.20 2.82
CA LEU A 62 -1.25 9.96 1.44
C LEU A 62 -0.98 11.15 0.52
N GLN A 63 -1.21 12.39 0.98
CA GLN A 63 -0.90 13.58 0.21
C GLN A 63 0.61 13.76 -0.03
N GLN A 64 1.45 13.47 0.97
CA GLN A 64 2.91 13.52 0.82
C GLN A 64 3.42 12.46 -0.17
N LEU A 65 2.90 11.24 -0.08
CA LEU A 65 3.22 10.16 -1.00
C LEU A 65 2.75 10.48 -2.42
N PHE A 66 1.57 11.07 -2.57
CA PHE A 66 1.09 11.52 -3.87
C PHE A 66 1.94 12.64 -4.46
N ALA A 67 2.34 13.63 -3.67
CA ALA A 67 3.26 14.68 -4.13
C ALA A 67 4.62 14.09 -4.55
N THR A 68 5.08 13.05 -3.86
CA THR A 68 6.30 12.31 -4.24
C THR A 68 6.09 11.55 -5.55
N TYR A 69 4.93 10.91 -5.74
CA TYR A 69 4.56 10.24 -6.98
C TYR A 69 4.51 11.23 -8.16
N GLU A 70 3.85 12.38 -8.01
CA GLU A 70 3.78 13.43 -9.03
C GLU A 70 5.16 14.01 -9.39
N HIS A 71 6.11 14.06 -8.45
CA HIS A 71 7.46 14.57 -8.73
C HIS A 71 8.32 13.61 -9.56
N ASN A 72 8.03 12.31 -9.50
CA ASN A 72 8.85 11.26 -10.12
C ASN A 72 8.18 10.62 -11.35
N HIS A 73 7.00 11.09 -11.75
CA HIS A 73 6.20 10.62 -12.87
C HIS A 73 6.05 11.73 -13.93
#